data_AF-A0A9D4TQF1-F1
#
_entry.id   AF-A0A9D4TQF1-F1
#
_cell.length_a   1.000
_cell.length_b   1.000
_cell.length_c   1.000
_cell.angle_alpha   90.00
_cell.angle_beta   90.00
_cell.angle_gamma   90.00
#
_symmetry.space_group_name_H-M   'P 1'
#
loop_
_entity.id
_entity.type
_entity.pdbx_description
1 polymer ?
#
loop_
_entity_poly.entity_id
_entity_poly.type
_entity_poly.pdbx_seq_one_letter_code
_entity_poly.pdbx_strand_id
1 'polypeptide(L)'
;MQGTLEMIVSPALMDWWRDSGRRWGPSIAGALFGAGWWCWVDTVATSSSHIPFSQYLPGLIATFALVMINSVRRDELLSYDPYDEGTFCRSRFWLLVAYAVSLGAIGGSVLVMLHNGGAVASILQVAFILGSALVLFTSRSEGEGGASYDAF
;
A
#
# COMPACT_ATOMS: atom_id res chain seq x y z
N MET A 1 -16.10 -11.88 -21.96
CA MET A 1 -15.64 -10.49 -21.81
C MET A 1 -14.20 -10.48 -21.29
N GLN A 2 -13.27 -11.09 -22.03
CA GLN A 2 -11.88 -11.31 -21.59
C GLN A 2 -10.87 -10.55 -22.45
N GLY A 3 -11.32 -9.97 -23.57
CA GLY A 3 -10.46 -9.26 -24.54
C GLY A 3 -10.28 -7.75 -24.31
N THR A 4 -11.03 -7.12 -23.39
CA THR A 4 -10.88 -5.67 -23.12
C THR A 4 -9.84 -5.36 -22.04
N LEU A 5 -9.54 -6.31 -21.14
CA LEU A 5 -8.53 -6.14 -20.08
C LEU A 5 -7.10 -6.35 -20.58
N GLU A 6 -6.92 -7.27 -21.54
CA GLU A 6 -5.64 -7.52 -22.25
C GLU A 6 -5.18 -6.31 -23.09
N MET A 7 -6.06 -5.34 -23.34
CA MET A 7 -5.77 -4.18 -24.19
C MET A 7 -5.34 -2.92 -23.40
N ILE A 8 -5.63 -2.84 -22.10
CA ILE A 8 -5.30 -1.66 -21.27
C ILE A 8 -3.92 -1.79 -20.61
N VAL A 9 -3.50 -3.02 -20.31
CA VAL A 9 -2.16 -3.29 -19.78
C VAL A 9 -1.42 -4.10 -20.83
N SER A 10 -0.32 -3.54 -21.37
CA SER A 10 0.44 -4.26 -22.38
C SER A 10 0.97 -5.57 -21.78
N PRO A 11 0.87 -6.70 -22.50
CA PRO A 11 1.41 -7.97 -22.02
C PRO A 11 2.90 -7.84 -21.67
N ALA A 12 3.63 -7.00 -22.42
CA ALA A 12 5.01 -6.64 -22.13
C ALA A 12 5.21 -5.95 -20.77
N LEU A 13 4.29 -5.11 -20.30
CA LEU A 13 4.37 -4.51 -18.96
C LEU A 13 4.12 -5.56 -17.88
N MET A 14 3.18 -6.48 -18.12
CA MET A 14 2.85 -7.54 -17.17
C MET A 14 3.99 -8.54 -17.01
N ASP A 15 4.63 -8.91 -18.12
CA ASP A 15 5.81 -9.77 -18.13
C ASP A 15 7.00 -9.05 -17.48
N TRP A 16 7.24 -7.77 -17.84
CA TRP A 16 8.28 -6.96 -17.21
C TRP A 16 8.06 -6.77 -15.70
N TRP A 17 6.80 -6.60 -15.26
CA TRP A 17 6.44 -6.48 -13.84
C TRP A 17 6.62 -7.81 -13.10
N ARG A 18 6.33 -8.96 -13.71
CA ARG A 18 6.64 -10.28 -13.13
C ARG A 18 8.14 -10.48 -12.95
N ASP A 19 8.93 -10.10 -13.96
CA ASP A 19 10.40 -10.27 -13.94
C ASP A 19 11.09 -9.29 -12.98
N SER A 20 10.63 -8.04 -12.95
CA SER A 20 11.26 -6.96 -12.17
C SER A 20 10.68 -6.79 -10.77
N GLY A 21 9.47 -7.28 -10.53
CA GLY A 21 8.65 -6.99 -9.35
C GLY A 21 9.27 -7.45 -8.02
N ARG A 22 9.96 -8.59 -7.99
CA ARG A 22 10.65 -9.09 -6.77
C ARG A 22 11.93 -8.33 -6.47
N ARG A 23 12.70 -7.95 -7.50
CA ARG A 23 14.01 -7.31 -7.33
C ARG A 23 13.91 -5.82 -7.02
N TRP A 24 12.99 -5.13 -7.70
CA TRP A 24 12.85 -3.68 -7.58
C TRP A 24 11.68 -3.24 -6.71
N GLY A 25 10.78 -4.16 -6.36
CA GLY A 25 9.58 -3.88 -5.57
C GLY A 25 9.82 -3.11 -4.28
N PRO A 26 10.68 -3.59 -3.37
CA PRO A 26 11.00 -2.87 -2.13
C PRO A 26 11.62 -1.49 -2.39
N SER A 27 12.47 -1.37 -3.41
CA SER A 27 13.11 -0.11 -3.79
C SER A 27 12.10 0.91 -4.33
N ILE A 28 11.16 0.47 -5.18
CA ILE A 28 10.09 1.31 -5.72
C ILE A 28 9.12 1.71 -4.60
N ALA A 29 8.76 0.78 -3.72
CA ALA A 29 7.92 1.07 -2.56
C ALA A 29 8.59 2.09 -1.63
N GLY A 30 9.87 1.93 -1.31
CA GLY A 30 10.63 2.89 -0.52
C GLY A 30 10.71 4.27 -1.16
N ALA A 31 10.92 4.33 -2.49
CA ALA A 31 10.93 5.58 -3.24
C ALA A 31 9.56 6.30 -3.19
N LEU A 32 8.45 5.57 -3.36
CA LEU A 32 7.10 6.11 -3.25
C LEU A 32 6.79 6.62 -1.83
N PHE A 33 7.16 5.85 -0.81
CA PHE A 33 6.99 6.27 0.58
C PHE A 33 7.79 7.55 0.89
N GLY A 34 9.04 7.60 0.44
CA GLY A 34 9.89 8.79 0.56
C GLY A 34 9.31 10.00 -0.19
N ALA A 35 8.81 9.80 -1.43
CA ALA A 35 8.16 10.85 -2.22
C ALA A 35 6.91 11.41 -1.53
N GLY A 36 6.09 10.56 -0.90
CA GLY A 36 4.93 11.00 -0.14
C GLY A 36 5.29 11.92 1.03
N TRP A 37 6.31 11.57 1.81
CA TRP A 37 6.81 12.42 2.89
C TRP A 37 7.54 13.67 2.38
N TRP A 38 8.24 13.57 1.24
CA TRP A 38 8.90 14.71 0.62
C TRP A 38 7.90 15.80 0.19
N CYS A 39 6.82 15.42 -0.53
CA CYS A 39 5.77 16.36 -0.92
C CYS A 39 5.15 17.08 0.28
N TRP A 40 5.02 16.37 1.40
CA TRP A 40 4.52 16.94 2.63
C TRP A 40 5.51 17.92 3.28
N VAL A 41 6.78 17.55 3.40
CA VAL A 41 7.84 18.43 3.95
C VAL A 41 8.01 19.70 3.13
N ASP A 42 7.95 19.61 1.80
CA ASP A 42 8.02 20.75 0.88
C ASP A 42 6.89 21.78 1.14
N THR A 43 5.68 21.27 1.38
CA THR A 43 4.51 22.08 1.72
C THR A 43 4.68 22.76 3.09
N VAL A 44 5.27 22.06 4.06
CA VAL A 44 5.56 22.60 5.40
C VAL A 44 6.63 23.69 5.33
N ALA A 45 7.70 23.46 4.56
CA ALA A 45 8.80 24.41 4.41
C ALA A 45 8.37 25.73 3.75
N THR A 46 7.40 25.67 2.82
CA THR A 46 6.88 26.85 2.11
C THR A 46 5.77 27.56 2.89
N SER A 47 5.24 26.96 3.96
CA SER A 47 4.16 27.53 4.76
C SER A 47 4.71 28.57 5.74
N SER A 48 4.29 29.83 5.57
CA SER A 48 4.71 30.97 6.42
C SER A 48 4.05 30.96 7.82
N SER A 49 3.06 30.10 8.03
CA SER A 49 2.23 30.01 9.25
C SER A 49 2.23 28.60 9.82
N HIS A 50 2.16 28.50 11.15
CA HIS A 50 2.21 27.24 11.89
C HIS A 50 1.06 26.29 11.48
N ILE A 51 1.42 25.15 10.90
CA ILE A 51 0.48 24.13 10.43
C ILE A 51 -0.13 23.40 11.64
N PRO A 52 -1.46 23.34 11.79
CA PRO A 52 -2.10 22.64 12.90
C PRO A 52 -1.91 21.11 12.79
N PHE A 53 -1.75 20.44 13.94
CA PHE A 53 -1.52 18.98 14.02
C PHE A 53 -2.55 18.12 13.26
N SER A 54 -3.77 18.63 13.10
CA SER A 54 -4.83 17.97 12.31
C SER A 54 -4.42 17.67 10.86
N GLN A 55 -3.57 18.50 10.24
CA GLN A 55 -3.08 18.28 8.87
C GLN A 55 -2.06 17.15 8.74
N TYR A 56 -1.49 16.68 9.85
CA TYR A 56 -0.51 15.60 9.89
C TYR A 56 -1.17 14.22 10.00
N LEU A 57 -2.42 14.18 10.50
CA LEU A 57 -3.16 12.94 10.77
C LEU A 57 -3.35 12.05 9.53
N PRO A 58 -3.78 12.55 8.35
CA PRO A 58 -4.07 11.69 7.21
C PRO A 58 -2.85 10.89 6.72
N GLY A 59 -1.68 11.54 6.66
CA GLY A 59 -0.43 10.88 6.25
C GLY A 59 0.10 9.87 7.27
N LEU A 60 -0.06 10.15 8.57
CA LEU A 60 0.28 9.20 9.63
C LEU A 60 -0.65 7.98 9.63
N ILE A 61 -1.96 8.19 9.46
CA ILE A 61 -2.94 7.09 9.34
C ILE A 61 -2.67 6.26 8.08
N ALA A 62 -2.30 6.88 6.96
CA ALA A 62 -1.88 6.16 5.75
C ALA A 62 -0.62 5.31 5.97
N THR A 63 0.36 5.83 6.72
CA THR A 63 1.57 5.08 7.06
C THR A 63 1.26 3.90 7.99
N PHE A 64 0.33 4.07 8.93
CA PHE A 64 -0.15 2.98 9.77
C PHE A 64 -0.88 1.91 8.94
N ALA A 65 -1.73 2.32 8.00
CA ALA A 65 -2.38 1.40 7.06
C ALA A 65 -1.36 0.62 6.21
N LEU A 66 -0.29 1.28 5.76
CA LEU A 66 0.82 0.63 5.05
C LEU A 66 1.42 -0.51 5.88
N VAL A 67 1.71 -0.25 7.16
CA VAL A 67 2.25 -1.27 8.07
C VAL A 67 1.24 -2.40 8.26
N MET A 68 -0.04 -2.10 8.45
CA MET A 68 -1.09 -3.11 8.62
C MET A 68 -1.22 -4.01 7.38
N ILE A 69 -1.24 -3.44 6.17
CA ILE A 69 -1.32 -4.18 4.90
C ILE A 69 -0.11 -5.11 4.74
N ASN A 70 1.09 -4.60 5.03
CA ASN A 70 2.33 -5.35 4.86
C ASN A 70 2.64 -6.34 6.00
N SER A 71 1.91 -6.27 7.11
CA SER A 71 1.98 -7.23 8.21
C SER A 71 1.21 -8.52 7.92
N VAL A 72 0.34 -8.54 6.91
CA VAL A 72 -0.39 -9.74 6.50
C VAL A 72 0.45 -10.57 5.54
N ARG A 73 0.64 -11.84 5.87
CA ARG A 73 1.25 -12.81 4.96
C ARG A 73 0.22 -13.22 3.92
N ARG A 74 0.61 -13.16 2.64
CA ARG A 74 -0.26 -13.59 1.55
C ARG A 74 -0.50 -15.10 1.55
N ASP A 75 0.45 -15.86 2.08
CA ASP A 75 0.35 -17.32 2.20
C ASP A 75 -0.86 -17.68 3.08
N GLU A 76 -1.03 -17.00 4.22
CA GLU A 76 -2.18 -17.13 5.13
C GLU A 76 -3.53 -16.70 4.51
N LEU A 77 -3.54 -16.06 3.34
CA LEU A 77 -4.76 -15.66 2.61
C LEU A 77 -5.15 -16.65 1.51
N LEU A 78 -4.17 -17.42 1.00
CA LEU A 78 -4.32 -18.31 -0.15
C LEU A 78 -4.33 -19.79 0.28
N SER A 79 -3.58 -20.16 1.31
CA SER A 79 -3.59 -21.53 1.85
C SER A 79 -4.81 -21.72 2.75
N TYR A 80 -5.78 -22.49 2.26
CA TYR A 80 -6.90 -22.94 3.07
C TYR A 80 -6.55 -24.28 3.73
N ASP A 81 -6.41 -24.28 5.06
CA ASP A 81 -6.27 -25.49 5.85
C ASP A 81 -7.60 -25.79 6.55
N PRO A 82 -8.28 -26.91 6.24
CA PRO A 82 -9.56 -27.29 6.85
C PRO A 82 -9.48 -27.62 8.35
N TYR A 83 -8.28 -27.60 8.95
CA TYR A 83 -8.09 -27.72 10.38
C TYR A 83 -7.69 -26.39 11.06
N ASP A 84 -7.48 -25.32 10.29
CA ASP A 84 -7.11 -23.98 10.80
C ASP A 84 -7.92 -22.84 10.12
N GLU A 85 -9.26 -22.96 10.09
CA GLU A 85 -10.14 -21.87 9.67
C GLU A 85 -9.94 -20.56 10.44
N GLY A 86 -9.51 -20.64 11.70
CA GLY A 86 -9.35 -19.50 12.59
C GLY A 86 -8.29 -18.52 12.12
N THR A 87 -7.14 -19.03 11.66
CA THR A 87 -6.04 -18.22 11.12
C THR A 87 -6.45 -17.53 9.82
N PHE A 88 -7.19 -18.23 8.95
CA PHE A 88 -7.66 -17.70 7.67
C PHE A 88 -8.70 -16.58 7.80
N CYS A 89 -9.64 -16.70 8.76
CA CYS A 89 -10.63 -15.66 9.01
C CYS A 89 -9.98 -14.40 9.62
N ARG A 90 -9.00 -14.60 10.52
CA ARG A 90 -8.27 -13.51 11.18
C ARG A 90 -7.46 -12.67 10.19
N SER A 91 -6.75 -13.29 9.25
CA SER A 91 -5.93 -12.58 8.25
C SER A 91 -6.80 -11.71 7.32
N ARG A 92 -7.95 -12.22 6.88
CA ARG A 92 -8.93 -11.48 6.06
C ARG A 92 -9.59 -10.33 6.82
N PHE A 93 -9.98 -10.55 8.08
CA PHE A 93 -10.52 -9.50 8.92
C PHE A 93 -9.49 -8.38 9.13
N TRP A 94 -8.24 -8.74 9.38
CA TRP A 94 -7.16 -7.75 9.54
C TRP A 94 -6.95 -6.92 8.26
N LEU A 95 -6.95 -7.55 7.08
CA LEU A 95 -6.92 -6.82 5.81
C LEU A 95 -8.13 -5.91 5.64
N LEU A 96 -9.33 -6.37 6.00
CA LEU A 96 -10.54 -5.56 5.94
C LEU A 96 -10.40 -4.30 6.80
N VAL A 97 -9.86 -4.43 8.02
CA VAL A 97 -9.56 -3.29 8.89
C VAL A 97 -8.51 -2.38 8.25
N ALA A 98 -7.43 -2.95 7.68
CA ALA A 98 -6.40 -2.17 7.01
C ALA A 98 -6.96 -1.36 5.81
N TYR A 99 -7.85 -1.96 5.02
CA TYR A 99 -8.57 -1.27 3.95
C TYR A 99 -9.52 -0.19 4.50
N ALA A 100 -10.24 -0.44 5.59
CA ALA A 100 -11.08 0.58 6.24
C ALA A 100 -10.25 1.79 6.73
N VAL A 101 -9.09 1.53 7.33
CA VAL A 101 -8.14 2.58 7.74
C VAL A 101 -7.61 3.35 6.53
N SER A 102 -7.33 2.67 5.41
CA SER A 102 -6.91 3.33 4.16
C SER A 102 -7.99 4.25 3.58
N LEU A 103 -9.25 3.83 3.61
CA LEU A 103 -10.39 4.66 3.20
C LEU A 103 -10.57 5.86 4.14
N GLY A 104 -10.37 5.65 5.44
CA GLY A 104 -10.33 6.72 6.43
C GLY A 104 -9.23 7.75 6.16
N ALA A 105 -8.03 7.31 5.76
CA ALA A 105 -6.93 8.20 5.38
C ALA A 105 -7.25 9.02 4.13
N ILE A 106 -7.86 8.41 3.10
CA ILE A 106 -8.32 9.09 1.88
C ILE A 106 -9.40 10.12 2.24
N GLY A 107 -10.41 9.72 3.01
CA GLY A 107 -11.48 10.62 3.47
C GLY A 107 -10.95 11.77 4.31
N GLY A 108 -10.03 11.50 5.24
CA GLY A 108 -9.34 12.51 6.04
C GLY A 108 -8.54 13.49 5.19
N SER A 109 -7.86 13.01 4.15
CA SER A 109 -7.15 13.87 3.20
C SER A 109 -8.10 14.79 2.42
N VAL A 110 -9.25 14.29 1.98
CA VAL A 110 -10.26 15.10 1.28
C VAL A 110 -10.90 16.12 2.22
N LEU A 111 -11.21 15.73 3.46
CA LEU A 111 -11.75 16.65 4.47
C LEU A 111 -10.77 17.77 4.82
N VAL A 112 -9.48 17.47 4.92
CA VAL A 112 -8.42 18.48 5.11
C VAL A 112 -8.35 19.44 3.92
N MET A 113 -8.52 18.94 2.70
CA MET A 113 -8.59 19.78 1.50
C MET A 113 -9.79 20.73 1.55
N LEU A 114 -10.97 20.24 1.94
CA LEU A 114 -12.20 21.03 2.01
C LEU A 114 -12.18 22.08 3.13
N HIS A 115 -11.66 21.74 4.30
CA HIS A 115 -11.78 22.59 5.48
C HIS A 115 -10.69 23.66 5.58
N ASN A 116 -9.46 23.34 5.16
CA ASN A 116 -8.30 24.24 5.34
C ASN A 116 -7.68 24.70 4.02
N GLY A 117 -8.33 24.45 2.88
CA GLY A 117 -7.71 24.62 1.56
C GLY A 117 -6.48 23.73 1.39
N GLY A 118 -6.43 22.61 2.11
CA GLY A 118 -5.30 21.70 2.20
C GLY A 118 -4.80 21.33 0.81
N ALA A 119 -3.57 21.76 0.53
CA ALA A 119 -2.94 21.66 -0.77
C ALA A 119 -2.97 20.22 -1.30
N VAL A 120 -2.95 20.10 -2.64
CA VAL A 120 -2.84 18.85 -3.41
C VAL A 120 -1.77 17.89 -2.83
N ALA A 121 -0.78 18.43 -2.13
CA ALA A 121 0.23 17.69 -1.38
C ALA A 121 -0.31 16.66 -0.37
N SER A 122 -1.42 16.93 0.35
CA SER A 122 -1.96 15.95 1.31
C SER A 122 -2.56 14.73 0.61
N ILE A 123 -3.21 14.96 -0.53
CA ILE A 123 -3.75 13.89 -1.39
C ILE A 123 -2.60 13.11 -2.02
N LEU A 124 -1.59 13.80 -2.56
CA LEU A 124 -0.41 13.17 -3.13
C LEU A 124 0.35 12.35 -2.09
N GLN A 125 0.50 12.84 -0.86
CA GLN A 125 1.12 12.11 0.24
C GLN A 125 0.39 10.80 0.52
N VAL A 126 -0.94 10.85 0.73
CA VAL A 126 -1.72 9.63 1.00
C VAL A 126 -1.71 8.68 -0.19
N ALA A 127 -1.79 9.20 -1.42
CA ALA A 127 -1.72 8.40 -2.63
C ALA A 127 -0.38 7.67 -2.79
N PHE A 128 0.75 8.37 -2.58
CA PHE A 128 2.08 7.77 -2.67
C PHE A 128 2.34 6.76 -1.54
N ILE A 129 1.88 7.04 -0.32
CA ILE A 129 2.02 6.10 0.80
C ILE A 129 1.17 4.85 0.57
N LEU A 130 -0.10 4.97 0.19
CA LEU A 130 -0.93 3.80 -0.11
C LEU A 130 -0.45 3.05 -1.36
N GLY A 131 0.04 3.78 -2.37
CA GLY A 131 0.72 3.20 -3.54
C GLY A 131 1.93 2.38 -3.14
N SER A 132 2.78 2.91 -2.26
CA SER A 132 3.94 2.16 -1.72
C SER A 132 3.52 0.91 -0.94
N ALA A 133 2.41 1.00 -0.19
CA ALA A 133 1.86 -0.14 0.55
C ALA A 133 1.43 -1.27 -0.40
N LEU A 134 0.75 -0.93 -1.49
CA LEU A 134 0.30 -1.89 -2.51
C LEU A 134 1.46 -2.44 -3.32
N VAL A 135 2.45 -1.62 -3.69
CA VAL A 135 3.65 -2.07 -4.40
C VAL A 135 4.41 -3.06 -3.53
N LEU A 136 4.67 -2.74 -2.25
CA LEU A 136 5.38 -3.66 -1.36
C LEU A 136 4.58 -4.95 -1.15
N PHE A 137 3.27 -4.85 -0.97
CA PHE A 137 2.39 -6.00 -0.80
C PHE A 137 2.38 -6.89 -2.05
N THR A 138 2.36 -6.31 -3.26
CA THR A 138 2.37 -7.06 -4.54
C THR A 138 3.72 -7.66 -4.90
N SER A 139 4.81 -6.96 -4.59
CA SER A 139 6.18 -7.41 -4.85
C SER A 139 6.66 -8.54 -3.96
N ARG A 140 6.02 -8.75 -2.80
CA ARG A 140 6.31 -9.90 -1.91
C ARG A 140 5.72 -11.22 -2.41
N SER A 141 5.16 -11.25 -3.63
CA SER A 141 4.68 -12.47 -4.27
C SER A 141 5.83 -13.46 -4.55
N GLU A 142 5.69 -14.65 -3.96
CA GLU A 142 6.45 -15.89 -4.17
C GLU A 142 7.87 -15.95 -3.56
N GLY A 143 7.90 -16.22 -2.26
CA GLY A 143 8.99 -16.94 -1.61
C GLY A 143 8.51 -18.34 -1.21
N GLU A 144 8.77 -19.32 -2.08
CA GLU A 144 9.13 -20.70 -1.72
C GLU A 144 8.33 -21.37 -0.58
N GLY A 145 7.09 -21.76 -0.87
CA GLY A 145 6.37 -22.79 -0.09
C GLY A 145 6.56 -24.22 -0.60
N GLY A 146 7.56 -24.47 -1.47
CA GLY A 146 7.65 -25.75 -2.21
C GLY A 146 9.06 -26.16 -2.67
N ALA A 147 10.11 -25.80 -1.94
CA ALA A 147 11.48 -26.22 -2.25
C ALA A 147 12.22 -26.77 -1.03
N SER A 148 11.69 -27.81 -0.39
CA SER A 148 12.52 -28.75 0.41
C SER A 148 11.72 -30.01 0.79
N TYR A 149 11.43 -30.88 -0.18
CA TYR A 149 11.16 -32.30 0.08
C TYR A 149 12.06 -33.22 -0.76
N ASP A 150 13.18 -32.70 -1.26
CA ASP A 150 14.20 -33.48 -1.97
C ASP A 150 15.56 -33.25 -1.29
N ALA A 151 15.70 -33.80 -0.08
CA ALA A 151 16.98 -34.13 0.53
C ALA A 151 16.72 -34.96 1.79
N PHE A 152 16.28 -36.20 1.63
CA PHE A 152 16.74 -37.41 2.35
C PHE A 152 16.05 -38.64 1.74
#